data_AF-A0A537F0U6-F1
#
_entry.id   AF-A0A537F0U6-F1
#
_cell.length_a   1.000
_cell.length_b   1.000
_cell.length_c   1.000
_cell.angle_alpha   90.00
_cell.angle_beta   90.00
_cell.angle_gamma   90.00
#
_symmetry.space_group_name_H-M   'P 1'
#
loop_
_entity.id
_entity.type
_entity.pdbx_description
1 polymer ?
#
loop_
_entity_poly.entity_id
_entity_poly.type
_entity_poly.pdbx_seq_one_letter_code
_entity_poly.pdbx_strand_id
1 'polypeptide(L)'
;MPFAAKPARSKKAVHDAGKARLQPVHLSVIAPAPKDMMVMALRARESSSTNLHDNPESVSASLSPDQRFAAEKAFSSVLVSTVREAVGNALGHNVLEILTSKGLLDDASNSREFDRKLQSLFGNGAAVLERIVVKDLSRRLGIRYDSEARLDYEKSLETAKEACFVGSRLK
;
A
#
# COMPACT_ATOMS: atom_id res chain seq x y z
N MET A 1 -30.17 12.90 48.62
CA MET A 1 -31.06 11.75 48.92
C MET A 1 -30.61 10.55 48.10
N PRO A 2 -30.22 9.43 48.73
CA PRO A 2 -29.58 8.27 48.12
C PRO A 2 -30.54 7.07 47.95
N PHE A 3 -30.33 6.22 46.94
CA PHE A 3 -30.78 4.80 46.88
C PHE A 3 -29.84 4.10 45.88
N ALA A 4 -28.81 3.34 46.27
CA ALA A 4 -28.78 2.00 46.87
C ALA A 4 -29.45 0.90 46.00
N ALA A 5 -28.62 0.04 45.38
CA ALA A 5 -28.67 -1.44 45.50
C ALA A 5 -28.05 -2.19 44.27
N LYS A 6 -26.95 -2.92 44.51
CA LYS A 6 -26.66 -4.27 43.94
C LYS A 6 -27.34 -5.30 44.89
N PRO A 7 -27.58 -6.62 44.59
CA PRO A 7 -26.65 -7.58 43.95
C PRO A 7 -27.27 -8.87 43.29
N ALA A 8 -26.41 -9.90 43.11
CA ALA A 8 -26.64 -11.36 42.89
C ALA A 8 -26.79 -11.85 41.43
N ARG A 9 -25.93 -12.70 40.83
CA ARG A 9 -25.35 -14.06 41.14
C ARG A 9 -26.30 -15.24 40.84
N SER A 10 -25.96 -16.06 39.83
CA SER A 10 -26.16 -17.52 39.77
C SER A 10 -25.41 -18.07 38.54
N LYS A 11 -24.36 -18.92 38.66
CA LYS A 11 -24.33 -20.41 38.74
C LYS A 11 -24.97 -21.08 37.50
N LYS A 12 -24.49 -22.17 36.88
CA LYS A 12 -23.28 -23.03 36.83
C LYS A 12 -23.65 -24.14 35.79
N ALA A 13 -22.66 -24.95 35.36
CA ALA A 13 -22.75 -26.33 34.82
C ALA A 13 -22.76 -26.49 33.28
N VAL A 14 -22.20 -27.54 32.64
CA VAL A 14 -21.11 -28.53 32.86
C VAL A 14 -21.18 -29.53 31.69
N HIS A 15 -20.01 -30.05 31.23
CA HIS A 15 -19.76 -31.27 30.41
C HIS A 15 -20.15 -31.22 28.92
N ASP A 16 -19.40 -31.78 27.97
CA ASP A 16 -18.96 -33.18 27.79
C ASP A 16 -17.72 -33.24 26.85
N ALA A 17 -16.56 -33.76 27.25
CA ALA A 17 -16.03 -35.12 27.00
C ALA A 17 -15.91 -35.56 25.51
N GLY A 18 -14.70 -35.91 25.07
CA GLY A 18 -14.47 -36.55 23.77
C GLY A 18 -12.99 -36.61 23.35
N LYS A 19 -12.27 -37.62 23.85
CA LYS A 19 -10.82 -37.87 23.63
C LYS A 19 -10.64 -39.23 22.96
N ALA A 20 -10.03 -39.29 21.76
CA ALA A 20 -9.42 -40.48 21.14
C ALA A 20 -8.62 -40.00 19.90
N ARG A 21 -7.28 -39.96 19.82
CA ARG A 21 -6.20 -40.98 19.88
C ARG A 21 -6.06 -41.85 18.61
N LEU A 22 -5.10 -41.43 17.75
CA LEU A 22 -4.08 -42.13 16.93
C LEU A 22 -4.37 -43.55 16.37
N GLN A 23 -4.06 -43.77 15.08
CA GLN A 23 -2.83 -44.41 14.54
C GLN A 23 -2.93 -44.57 12.99
N PRO A 24 -1.85 -44.41 12.19
CA PRO A 24 -1.79 -44.81 10.78
C PRO A 24 -1.31 -46.27 10.62
N VAL A 25 -1.92 -47.00 9.69
CA VAL A 25 -1.65 -48.42 9.41
C VAL A 25 -0.50 -48.64 8.41
N HIS A 26 0.54 -49.31 8.92
CA HIS A 26 1.43 -50.31 8.31
C HIS A 26 1.75 -50.29 6.79
N LEU A 27 2.98 -49.87 6.50
CA LEU A 27 4.09 -50.62 5.88
C LEU A 27 3.76 -51.92 5.09
N SER A 28 4.10 -51.93 3.81
CA SER A 28 4.65 -53.12 3.14
C SER A 28 5.77 -52.73 2.17
N VAL A 29 7.00 -52.97 2.65
CA VAL A 29 8.23 -53.09 1.89
C VAL A 29 8.19 -54.39 1.08
N ILE A 30 8.52 -54.32 -0.21
CA ILE A 30 8.93 -55.50 -1.00
C ILE A 30 10.29 -55.19 -1.62
N ALA A 31 11.21 -56.13 -1.40
CA ALA A 31 12.64 -56.11 -1.70
C ALA A 31 12.97 -56.22 -3.20
N PRO A 32 14.24 -55.97 -3.61
CA PRO A 32 14.63 -55.78 -5.01
C PRO A 32 15.24 -57.04 -5.67
N ALA A 33 15.26 -57.08 -7.00
CA ALA A 33 16.23 -57.88 -7.76
C ALA A 33 16.60 -57.21 -9.11
N PRO A 34 17.88 -57.25 -9.53
CA PRO A 34 18.42 -56.49 -10.65
C PRO A 34 18.52 -57.31 -11.94
N LYS A 35 18.65 -56.64 -13.09
CA LYS A 35 19.53 -57.00 -14.22
C LYS A 35 19.39 -56.02 -15.40
N ASP A 36 20.53 -55.45 -15.76
CA ASP A 36 20.96 -55.06 -17.11
C ASP A 36 20.11 -54.06 -17.92
N MET A 37 20.62 -52.82 -18.07
CA MET A 37 21.20 -52.35 -19.34
C MET A 37 21.55 -50.85 -19.32
N MET A 38 22.85 -50.59 -19.51
CA MET A 38 23.44 -49.52 -20.33
C MET A 38 23.10 -48.04 -20.05
N VAL A 39 24.00 -47.42 -19.29
CA VAL A 39 24.83 -46.25 -19.68
C VAL A 39 24.44 -45.55 -20.99
N MET A 40 24.02 -44.29 -20.90
CA MET A 40 24.35 -43.24 -21.87
C MET A 40 24.44 -41.89 -21.15
N ALA A 41 25.58 -41.25 -21.34
CA ALA A 41 26.02 -40.05 -20.66
C ALA A 41 25.39 -38.77 -21.22
N LEU A 42 25.33 -37.78 -20.32
CA LEU A 42 25.39 -36.33 -20.52
C LEU A 42 25.58 -35.84 -21.98
N ARG A 43 24.60 -35.08 -22.48
CA ARG A 43 24.89 -33.89 -23.28
C ARG A 43 24.05 -32.73 -22.77
N ALA A 44 24.77 -31.71 -22.30
CA ALA A 44 24.27 -30.37 -22.10
C ALA A 44 23.48 -29.92 -23.34
N ARG A 45 22.26 -29.46 -23.12
CA ARG A 45 21.62 -28.51 -24.03
C ARG A 45 21.12 -27.35 -23.20
N GLU A 46 21.82 -26.24 -23.40
CA GLU A 46 21.48 -24.90 -22.94
C GLU A 46 20.00 -24.66 -23.17
N SER A 47 19.22 -24.63 -22.08
CA SER A 47 17.96 -23.92 -22.10
C SER A 47 18.35 -22.45 -22.13
N SER A 48 18.33 -21.87 -23.33
CA SER A 48 18.31 -20.43 -23.53
C SER A 48 17.12 -19.87 -22.77
N SER A 49 17.36 -19.47 -21.52
CA SER A 49 16.52 -18.53 -20.81
C SER A 49 16.78 -17.21 -21.48
N THR A 50 15.97 -16.88 -22.49
CA THR A 50 15.88 -15.51 -22.98
C THR A 50 15.42 -14.68 -21.79
N ASN A 51 16.39 -14.04 -21.16
CA ASN A 51 16.16 -12.98 -20.20
C ASN A 51 15.38 -11.90 -20.93
N LEU A 52 14.05 -11.94 -20.83
CA LEU A 52 13.24 -10.75 -20.94
C LEU A 52 13.60 -9.93 -19.70
N HIS A 53 14.65 -9.15 -19.87
CA HIS A 53 14.92 -8.01 -19.02
C HIS A 53 13.79 -7.04 -19.32
N ASP A 54 12.63 -7.27 -18.70
CA ASP A 54 11.59 -6.27 -18.56
C ASP A 54 12.22 -5.17 -17.71
N ASN A 55 12.92 -4.28 -18.39
CA ASN A 55 13.23 -2.98 -17.88
C ASN A 55 11.89 -2.39 -17.44
N PRO A 56 11.70 -1.98 -16.17
CA PRO A 56 10.58 -1.13 -15.83
C PRO A 56 10.89 0.22 -16.48
N GLU A 57 10.72 0.33 -17.79
CA GLU A 57 10.62 1.63 -18.44
C GLU A 57 9.47 2.33 -17.72
N SER A 58 9.85 3.32 -16.90
CA SER A 58 8.91 4.22 -16.25
C SER A 58 7.90 4.63 -17.31
N VAL A 59 6.61 4.36 -17.06
CA VAL A 59 5.54 4.47 -18.06
C VAL A 59 5.51 5.88 -18.70
N SER A 60 6.01 6.87 -17.96
CA SER A 60 6.29 8.24 -18.38
C SER A 60 7.18 8.40 -19.62
N ALA A 61 8.03 7.42 -19.95
CA ALA A 61 8.97 7.46 -21.07
C ALA A 61 8.30 7.20 -22.43
N SER A 62 7.10 6.64 -22.43
CA SER A 62 6.37 6.26 -23.64
C SER A 62 5.37 7.33 -24.15
N LEU A 63 5.22 8.44 -23.42
CA LEU A 63 4.35 9.56 -23.77
C LEU A 63 5.12 10.61 -24.57
N SER A 64 4.42 11.33 -25.45
CA SER A 64 5.03 12.51 -26.07
C SER A 64 5.34 13.57 -25.00
N PRO A 65 6.34 14.45 -25.21
CA PRO A 65 6.67 15.51 -24.26
C PRO A 65 5.46 16.37 -23.85
N ASP A 66 4.60 16.72 -24.81
CA ASP A 66 3.38 17.51 -24.57
C ASP A 66 2.36 16.76 -23.72
N GLN A 67 2.16 15.46 -23.98
CA GLN A 67 1.27 14.61 -23.19
C GLN A 67 1.78 14.44 -21.76
N ARG A 68 3.08 14.24 -21.58
CA ARG A 68 3.70 14.11 -20.26
C ARG A 68 3.54 15.39 -19.45
N PHE A 69 3.79 16.55 -20.07
CA PHE A 69 3.61 17.85 -19.42
C PHE A 69 2.14 18.10 -19.04
N ALA A 70 1.20 17.80 -19.94
CA ALA A 70 -0.22 17.95 -19.67
C ALA A 70 -0.69 17.07 -18.50
N ALA A 71 -0.27 15.79 -18.47
CA ALA A 71 -0.61 14.87 -17.40
C ALA A 71 0.09 15.21 -16.08
N GLU A 72 1.31 15.73 -16.11
CA GLU A 72 1.99 16.27 -14.91
C GLU A 72 1.23 17.47 -14.34
N LYS A 73 0.83 18.42 -15.18
CA LYS A 73 0.00 19.56 -14.74
C LYS A 73 -1.35 19.11 -14.18
N ALA A 74 -2.00 18.14 -14.81
CA ALA A 74 -3.25 17.58 -14.33
C ALA A 74 -3.08 16.92 -12.96
N PHE A 75 -2.03 16.11 -12.79
CA PHE A 75 -1.69 15.48 -11.51
C PHE A 75 -1.42 16.53 -10.42
N SER A 76 -0.61 17.56 -10.71
CA SER A 76 -0.33 18.64 -9.76
C SER A 76 -1.60 19.35 -9.31
N SER A 77 -2.54 19.61 -10.23
CA SER A 77 -3.85 20.21 -9.89
C SER A 77 -4.67 19.33 -8.94
N VAL A 78 -4.73 18.02 -9.22
CA VAL A 78 -5.41 17.05 -8.34
C VAL A 78 -4.73 16.97 -6.99
N LEU A 79 -3.39 16.94 -6.94
CA LEU A 79 -2.63 16.90 -5.69
C LEU A 79 -2.89 18.14 -4.83
N VAL A 80 -2.78 19.34 -5.41
CA VAL A 80 -2.99 20.61 -4.69
C VAL A 80 -4.41 20.70 -4.13
N SER A 81 -5.43 20.38 -4.92
CA SER A 81 -6.82 20.36 -4.43
C SER A 81 -7.02 19.33 -3.32
N THR A 82 -6.47 18.13 -3.48
CA THR A 82 -6.50 17.07 -2.46
C THR A 82 -5.87 17.52 -1.16
N VAL A 83 -4.67 18.10 -1.21
CA VAL A 83 -3.96 18.58 -0.02
C VAL A 83 -4.79 19.63 0.71
N ARG A 84 -5.31 20.64 0.00
CA ARG A 84 -6.13 21.70 0.63
C ARG A 84 -7.37 21.15 1.31
N GLU A 85 -8.08 20.25 0.64
CA GLU A 85 -9.30 19.65 1.18
C GLU A 85 -9.00 18.69 2.34
N ALA A 86 -8.01 17.81 2.20
CA ALA A 86 -7.62 16.84 3.23
C ALA A 86 -7.15 17.54 4.51
N VAL A 87 -6.26 18.52 4.38
CA VAL A 87 -5.76 19.31 5.52
C VAL A 87 -6.88 20.15 6.13
N GLY A 88 -7.74 20.75 5.29
CA GLY A 88 -8.90 21.52 5.73
C GLY A 88 -9.90 20.69 6.53
N ASN A 89 -10.19 19.47 6.06
CA ASN A 89 -11.09 18.54 6.72
C ASN A 89 -10.50 18.01 8.04
N ALA A 90 -9.18 17.81 8.10
CA ALA A 90 -8.50 17.29 9.28
C ALA A 90 -8.33 18.33 10.40
N LEU A 91 -8.01 19.58 10.03
CA LEU A 91 -7.63 20.64 10.98
C LEU A 91 -8.70 21.71 11.17
N GLY A 92 -9.69 21.77 10.28
CA GLY A 92 -10.73 22.80 10.27
C GLY A 92 -10.32 24.05 9.50
N HIS A 93 -11.34 24.83 9.10
CA HIS A 93 -11.18 25.98 8.20
C HIS A 93 -10.24 27.06 8.76
N ASN A 94 -10.38 27.43 10.04
CA ASN A 94 -9.58 28.48 10.66
C ASN A 94 -8.08 28.15 10.65
N VAL A 95 -7.74 26.89 10.92
CA VAL A 95 -6.35 26.43 10.89
C VAL A 95 -5.84 26.44 9.45
N LEU A 96 -6.63 25.96 8.50
CA LEU A 96 -6.28 25.98 7.07
C LEU A 96 -5.97 27.41 6.58
N GLU A 97 -6.74 28.40 6.99
CA GLU A 97 -6.53 29.80 6.62
C GLU A 97 -5.20 30.34 7.14
N ILE A 98 -4.86 30.04 8.41
CA ILE A 98 -3.56 30.41 9.00
C ILE A 98 -2.41 29.72 8.25
N LEU A 99 -2.54 28.44 7.94
CA LEU A 99 -1.52 27.68 7.22
C LEU A 99 -1.32 28.18 5.79
N THR A 100 -2.40 28.57 5.12
CA THR A 100 -2.37 29.20 3.79
C THR A 100 -1.63 30.54 3.87
N SER A 101 -1.95 31.37 4.87
CA SER A 101 -1.28 32.66 5.08
C SER A 101 0.21 32.54 5.40
N LYS A 102 0.63 31.40 5.97
CA LYS A 102 2.04 31.06 6.23
C LYS A 102 2.73 30.38 5.05
N GLY A 103 2.04 30.21 3.92
CA GLY A 103 2.57 29.59 2.72
C GLY A 103 2.89 28.10 2.86
N LEU A 104 2.19 27.37 3.74
CA LEU A 104 2.33 25.90 3.81
C LEU A 104 1.83 25.26 2.50
N LEU A 105 0.69 25.74 2.01
CA LEU A 105 -0.02 25.13 0.87
C LEU A 105 0.53 25.58 -0.49
N ASP A 106 1.40 26.59 -0.51
CA ASP A 106 2.05 27.10 -1.72
C ASP A 106 2.95 26.03 -2.35
N ASP A 107 3.51 25.14 -1.53
CA ASP A 107 4.37 24.04 -1.96
C ASP A 107 3.62 22.71 -2.09
N ALA A 108 2.29 22.68 -2.06
CA ALA A 108 1.53 21.43 -2.09
C ALA A 108 1.82 20.53 -3.30
N SER A 109 2.29 21.10 -4.43
CA SER A 109 2.74 20.34 -5.60
C SER A 109 4.19 19.86 -5.54
N ASN A 110 4.99 20.37 -4.59
CA ASN A 110 6.36 19.95 -4.33
C ASN A 110 6.38 19.05 -3.08
N SER A 111 6.34 17.74 -3.30
CA SER A 111 6.21 16.73 -2.23
C SER A 111 7.21 16.92 -1.09
N ARG A 112 8.47 17.20 -1.43
CA ARG A 112 9.58 17.34 -0.47
C ARG A 112 9.48 18.60 0.36
N GLU A 113 9.18 19.73 -0.27
CA GLU A 113 9.02 21.00 0.45
C GLU A 113 7.78 21.00 1.34
N PHE A 114 6.68 20.44 0.83
CA PHE A 114 5.46 20.27 1.61
C PHE A 114 5.68 19.37 2.83
N ASP A 115 6.30 18.20 2.66
CA ASP A 115 6.68 17.29 3.75
C ASP A 115 7.57 17.98 4.79
N ARG A 116 8.63 18.65 4.34
CA ARG A 116 9.52 19.41 5.23
C ARG A 116 8.77 20.45 6.06
N LYS A 117 7.88 21.21 5.43
CA LYS A 117 7.07 22.23 6.12
C LYS A 117 6.06 21.61 7.09
N LEU A 118 5.42 20.51 6.70
CA LEU A 118 4.53 19.73 7.54
C LEU A 118 5.25 19.24 8.80
N GLN A 119 6.41 18.60 8.64
CA GLN A 119 7.22 18.12 9.75
C GLN A 119 7.66 19.28 10.67
N SER A 120 8.05 20.43 10.11
CA SER A 120 8.42 21.59 10.91
C SER A 120 7.26 22.17 11.73
N LEU A 121 6.02 22.07 11.26
CA LEU A 121 4.86 22.66 11.93
C LEU A 121 4.16 21.69 12.90
N PHE A 122 4.10 20.42 12.54
CA PHE A 122 3.30 19.41 13.24
C PHE A 122 4.14 18.32 13.90
N GLY A 123 5.45 18.26 13.64
CA GLY A 123 6.33 17.19 14.12
C GLY A 123 5.77 15.82 13.76
N ASN A 124 5.60 14.95 14.75
CA ASN A 124 5.03 13.61 14.56
C ASN A 124 3.61 13.62 13.98
N GLY A 125 2.86 14.72 14.11
CA GLY A 125 1.54 14.87 13.50
C GLY A 125 1.55 14.97 11.98
N ALA A 126 2.71 15.30 11.38
CA ALA A 126 2.88 15.38 9.93
C ALA A 126 2.53 14.04 9.25
N ALA A 127 3.04 12.93 9.80
CA ALA A 127 2.77 11.59 9.28
C ALA A 127 1.28 11.23 9.24
N VAL A 128 0.46 11.79 10.14
CA VAL A 128 -0.99 11.59 10.13
C VAL A 128 -1.62 12.38 8.98
N LEU A 129 -1.21 13.63 8.78
CA LEU A 129 -1.70 14.48 7.69
C LEU A 129 -1.26 13.95 6.32
N GLU A 130 -0.01 13.54 6.16
CA GLU A 130 0.49 12.86 4.96
C GLU A 130 -0.37 11.63 4.63
N ARG A 131 -0.71 10.83 5.64
CA ARG A 131 -1.56 9.64 5.47
C ARG A 131 -2.94 10.00 4.97
N ILE A 132 -3.55 11.05 5.53
CA ILE A 132 -4.87 11.53 5.11
C ILE A 132 -4.79 12.02 3.66
N VAL A 133 -3.77 12.80 3.30
CA VAL A 133 -3.55 13.30 1.93
C VAL A 133 -3.41 12.14 0.95
N VAL A 134 -2.54 11.16 1.23
CA VAL A 134 -2.31 10.03 0.33
C VAL A 134 -3.57 9.19 0.18
N LYS A 135 -4.29 8.91 1.28
CA LYS A 135 -5.56 8.18 1.24
C LYS A 135 -6.60 8.90 0.38
N ASP A 136 -6.74 10.21 0.53
CA ASP A 136 -7.68 11.02 -0.24
C ASP A 136 -7.28 11.11 -1.72
N LEU A 137 -5.99 11.23 -2.00
CA LEU A 137 -5.45 11.24 -3.36
C LEU A 137 -5.73 9.91 -4.05
N SER A 138 -5.42 8.80 -3.37
CA SER A 138 -5.66 7.45 -3.90
C SER A 138 -7.13 7.25 -4.25
N ARG A 139 -8.04 7.71 -3.39
CA ARG A 139 -9.49 7.67 -3.64
C ARG A 139 -9.88 8.46 -4.89
N ARG A 140 -9.37 9.70 -5.06
CA ARG A 140 -9.67 10.54 -6.23
C ARG A 140 -9.15 9.96 -7.54
N LEU A 141 -7.98 9.31 -7.49
CA LEU A 141 -7.35 8.68 -8.64
C LEU A 141 -7.91 7.27 -8.92
N GLY A 142 -8.78 6.73 -8.05
CA GLY A 142 -9.32 5.38 -8.19
C GLY A 142 -8.29 4.26 -7.99
N ILE A 143 -7.18 4.54 -7.30
CA ILE A 143 -6.12 3.56 -7.03
C ILE A 143 -6.29 2.93 -5.64
N ARG A 144 -5.81 1.70 -5.47
CA ARG A 144 -5.84 1.02 -4.17
C ARG A 144 -4.90 1.71 -3.18
N TYR A 145 -5.38 1.89 -1.96
CA TYR A 145 -4.63 2.41 -0.83
C TYR A 145 -4.48 1.29 0.21
N ASP A 146 -3.24 1.03 0.64
CA ASP A 146 -2.95 0.09 1.73
C ASP A 146 -2.81 0.86 3.04
N SER A 147 -3.75 0.65 3.98
CA SER A 147 -3.75 1.33 5.28
C SER A 147 -2.68 0.81 6.23
N GLU A 148 -2.28 -0.45 6.08
CA GLU A 148 -1.36 -1.14 7.01
C GLU A 148 0.10 -0.91 6.63
N ALA A 149 0.37 -0.52 5.38
CA ALA A 149 1.70 -0.16 4.93
C ALA A 149 2.27 1.03 5.71
N ARG A 150 3.58 0.96 5.97
CA ARG A 150 4.36 2.13 6.40
C ARG A 150 4.28 3.17 5.29
N LEU A 151 3.84 4.37 5.66
CA LEU A 151 3.72 5.46 4.71
C LEU A 151 5.10 6.04 4.39
N ASP A 152 5.38 6.12 3.10
CA ASP A 152 6.44 6.95 2.51
C ASP A 152 5.74 7.94 1.59
N TYR A 153 5.71 9.21 1.99
CA TYR A 153 4.93 10.24 1.30
C TYR A 153 5.41 10.46 -0.14
N GLU A 154 6.72 10.65 -0.34
CA GLU A 154 7.32 10.91 -1.66
C GLU A 154 7.08 9.74 -2.61
N LYS A 155 7.36 8.51 -2.15
CA LYS A 155 7.16 7.29 -2.96
C LYS A 155 5.69 7.03 -3.29
N SER A 156 4.78 7.33 -2.35
CA SER A 156 3.33 7.18 -2.58
C SER A 156 2.84 8.14 -3.66
N LEU A 157 3.34 9.38 -3.68
CA LEU A 157 3.00 10.36 -4.71
C LEU A 157 3.59 10.00 -6.08
N GLU A 158 4.82 9.49 -6.12
CA GLU A 158 5.43 8.98 -7.36
C GLU A 158 4.59 7.84 -7.96
N THR A 159 4.23 6.85 -7.13
CA THR A 159 3.36 5.73 -7.55
C THR A 159 2.01 6.21 -8.06
N ALA A 160 1.39 7.18 -7.36
CA ALA A 160 0.11 7.76 -7.76
C ALA A 160 0.22 8.51 -9.09
N LYS A 161 1.33 9.22 -9.32
CA LYS A 161 1.61 9.93 -10.56
C LYS A 161 1.77 8.95 -11.72
N GLU A 162 2.53 7.87 -11.54
CA GLU A 162 2.70 6.81 -12.53
C GLU A 162 1.36 6.14 -12.90
N ALA A 163 0.53 5.81 -11.91
CA ALA A 163 -0.79 5.24 -12.15
C ALA A 163 -1.70 6.18 -12.97
N CYS A 164 -1.58 7.50 -12.76
CA CYS A 164 -2.31 8.50 -13.54
C CYS A 164 -1.86 8.52 -15.02
N PHE A 165 -0.56 8.33 -15.29
CA PHE A 165 -0.03 8.21 -16.65
C PHE A 165 -0.47 6.92 -17.35
N VAL A 166 -0.57 5.79 -16.62
CA VAL A 166 -1.10 4.54 -17.19
C VAL A 166 -2.59 4.69 -17.57
N GLY A 167 -3.39 5.26 -16.67
CA GLY A 167 -4.82 5.45 -16.89
C GLY A 167 -5.16 6.40 -18.04
N SER A 168 -4.27 7.34 -18.37
CA SER A 168 -4.45 8.27 -19.50
C SER A 168 -4.11 7.65 -20.87
N ARG A 169 -3.43 6.49 -20.92
CA ARG A 169 -3.25 5.72 -22.17
C ARG A 169 -4.48 4.89 -22.55
N LEU A 170 -5.39 4.65 -21.62
CA LEU A 170 -6.57 3.79 -21.79
C LEU A 170 -7.85 4.55 -22.15
N LYS A 171 -7.76 5.85 -22.46
CA LYS A 171 -8.90 6.75 -22.62
C LYS A 171 -8.89 7.45 -23.98
#